data_AF-X1AIH4-F1
#
_entry.id   AF-X1AIH4-F1
#
_cell.length_a   1.000
_cell.length_b   1.000
_cell.length_c   1.000
_cell.angle_alpha   90.00
_cell.angle_beta   90.00
_cell.angle_gamma   90.00
#
_symmetry.space_group_name_H-M   'P 1'
#
loop_
_entity.id
_entity.type
_entity.pdbx_description
1 polymer ?
#
loop_
_entity_poly.entity_id
_entity_poly.type
_entity_poly.pdbx_seq_one_letter_code
_entity_poly.pdbx_strand_id
1 'polypeptide(L)'
;MFSIYKNLLNIPKEKIEGTNIKRKIFSKSNQKDDELLCILNCYGLNRVEIKIIDPEKRAIKETSEDFIRVFLKGALIKIKDNNPNMSLNYDYFKGTELIEQIIITNLGSIKEYDIITSKMRELLAKEISSHN
;
A
#
# COMPACT_ATOMS: atom_id res chain seq x y z
N MET A 1 34.76 44.40 -9.69
CA MET A 1 33.93 43.92 -8.56
C MET A 1 33.09 42.77 -9.09
N PHE A 2 33.57 41.53 -8.96
CA PHE A 2 33.01 40.38 -9.65
C PHE A 2 31.80 39.80 -8.91
N SER A 3 30.69 39.63 -9.63
CA SER A 3 29.40 39.12 -9.16
C SER A 3 29.46 37.61 -8.95
N ILE A 4 29.52 37.17 -7.68
CA ILE A 4 29.66 35.76 -7.28
C ILE A 4 28.31 35.02 -7.13
N TYR A 5 27.18 35.68 -7.37
CA TYR A 5 25.85 35.10 -7.13
C TYR A 5 25.18 34.48 -8.36
N LYS A 6 25.94 34.07 -9.38
CA LYS A 6 25.38 33.55 -10.64
C LYS A 6 25.68 32.08 -10.93
N ASN A 7 25.79 31.23 -9.90
CA ASN A 7 26.02 29.79 -10.08
C ASN A 7 25.35 28.89 -9.02
N LEU A 8 24.14 29.23 -8.56
CA LEU A 8 23.34 28.36 -7.67
C LEU A 8 22.17 27.65 -8.37
N LEU A 9 22.09 27.67 -9.71
CA LEU A 9 20.90 27.25 -10.45
C LEU A 9 21.07 26.03 -11.37
N ASN A 10 22.17 25.28 -11.26
CA ASN A 10 22.37 24.06 -12.06
C ASN A 10 22.97 22.92 -11.23
N ILE A 11 22.45 22.69 -10.02
CA ILE A 11 22.51 21.32 -9.48
C ILE A 11 21.33 20.61 -10.16
N PRO A 12 21.56 19.66 -11.08
CA PRO A 12 20.49 18.79 -11.51
C PRO A 12 19.96 18.15 -10.23
N LYS A 13 18.71 18.45 -9.87
CA LYS A 13 18.00 17.61 -8.91
C LYS A 13 17.98 16.25 -9.57
N GLU A 14 18.92 15.38 -9.18
CA GLU A 14 18.85 13.97 -9.52
C GLU A 14 17.41 13.58 -9.22
N LYS A 15 16.66 13.20 -10.26
CA LYS A 15 15.45 12.44 -10.04
C LYS A 15 15.99 11.20 -9.34
N ILE A 16 15.85 11.13 -8.03
CA ILE A 16 16.06 9.90 -7.30
C ILE A 16 15.08 8.95 -7.96
N GLU A 17 15.58 8.13 -8.89
CA GLU A 17 14.86 7.01 -9.47
C GLU A 17 14.73 6.00 -8.35
N GLY A 18 13.84 6.33 -7.40
CA GLY A 18 13.61 5.52 -6.24
C GLY A 18 13.18 4.13 -6.70
N THR A 19 13.61 3.10 -5.98
CA THR A 19 13.27 1.72 -6.29
C THR A 19 11.74 1.56 -6.41
N ASN A 20 11.28 1.14 -7.57
CA ASN A 20 9.88 0.80 -7.81
C ASN A 20 9.69 -0.70 -7.62
N ILE A 21 9.01 -1.10 -6.55
CA ILE A 21 8.79 -2.51 -6.22
C ILE A 21 7.31 -2.82 -6.40
N LYS A 22 7.00 -3.79 -7.25
CA LYS A 22 5.63 -4.27 -7.47
C LYS A 22 5.45 -5.66 -6.91
N ARG A 23 4.39 -5.87 -6.13
CA ARG A 23 3.96 -7.18 -5.63
C ARG A 23 2.53 -7.44 -6.02
N LYS A 24 2.25 -8.68 -6.38
CA LYS A 24 0.91 -9.18 -6.72
C LYS A 24 0.53 -10.24 -5.70
N ILE A 25 -0.70 -10.18 -5.18
CA ILE A 25 -1.24 -11.19 -4.28
C ILE A 25 -2.31 -11.95 -5.05
N PHE A 26 -2.16 -13.27 -5.11
CA PHE A 26 -3.09 -14.18 -5.77
C PHE A 26 -3.84 -15.05 -4.74
N SER A 27 -5.02 -15.56 -5.10
CA SER A 27 -5.74 -16.56 -4.31
C SER A 27 -4.87 -17.80 -4.15
N LYS A 28 -4.86 -18.39 -2.95
CA LYS A 28 -4.39 -19.77 -2.79
C LYS A 28 -5.57 -20.70 -3.07
N SER A 29 -5.79 -21.02 -4.33
CA SER A 29 -6.81 -22.00 -4.74
C SER A 29 -6.11 -23.28 -5.19
N ASN A 30 -6.64 -24.45 -4.81
CA ASN A 30 -6.22 -25.74 -5.36
C ASN A 30 -6.84 -26.01 -6.75
N GLN A 31 -7.56 -25.04 -7.33
CA GLN A 31 -8.12 -25.12 -8.68
C GLN A 31 -7.28 -24.31 -9.68
N LYS A 32 -7.40 -24.69 -10.96
CA LYS A 32 -6.48 -24.43 -12.08
C LYS A 32 -6.10 -22.96 -12.37
N ASP A 33 -6.77 -21.97 -11.79
CA ASP A 33 -6.49 -20.55 -12.06
C ASP A 33 -6.37 -19.73 -10.77
N ASP A 34 -5.17 -19.20 -10.54
CA ASP A 34 -4.87 -18.25 -9.46
C ASP A 34 -5.50 -16.88 -9.77
N GLU A 35 -6.50 -16.46 -9.01
CA GLU A 35 -7.14 -15.15 -9.15
C GLU A 35 -6.25 -14.05 -8.56
N LEU A 36 -6.03 -12.95 -9.28
CA LEU A 36 -5.31 -11.79 -8.75
C LEU A 36 -6.21 -10.99 -7.80
N LEU A 37 -5.81 -10.89 -6.53
CA LEU A 37 -6.62 -10.25 -5.47
C LEU A 37 -6.25 -8.78 -5.27
N CYS A 38 -4.95 -8.48 -5.30
CA CYS A 38 -4.48 -7.11 -5.14
C CYS A 38 -3.09 -6.90 -5.75
N ILE A 39 -2.78 -5.64 -6.03
CA ILE A 39 -1.46 -5.19 -6.49
C ILE A 39 -0.95 -4.15 -5.49
N LEU A 40 0.28 -4.33 -5.02
CA LEU A 40 0.99 -3.35 -4.22
C LEU A 40 2.13 -2.78 -5.07
N ASN A 41 2.17 -1.46 -5.22
CA ASN A 41 3.28 -0.74 -5.86
C ASN A 41 3.94 0.14 -4.80
N CYS A 42 5.25 0.02 -4.65
CA CYS A 42 6.05 0.88 -3.78
C CYS A 42 6.95 1.75 -4.65
N TYR A 43 6.84 3.07 -4.50
CA TYR A 43 7.58 4.07 -5.26
C TYR A 43 8.61 4.74 -4.38
N GLY A 44 9.90 4.50 -4.67
CA GLY A 44 11.02 5.10 -3.96
C GLY A 44 11.04 4.88 -2.46
N LEU A 45 10.50 3.74 -2.01
CA LEU A 45 10.32 3.37 -0.58
C LEU A 45 9.51 4.37 0.26
N ASN A 46 8.93 5.40 -0.36
CA ASN A 46 8.23 6.48 0.31
C ASN A 46 6.70 6.38 0.16
N ARG A 47 6.23 5.89 -0.98
CA ARG A 47 4.81 5.78 -1.29
C ARG A 47 4.43 4.36 -1.64
N VAL A 48 3.38 3.85 -1.03
CA VAL A 48 2.77 2.57 -1.38
C VAL A 48 1.35 2.79 -1.86
N GLU A 49 1.04 2.22 -3.02
CA GLU A 49 -0.31 2.11 -3.54
C GLU A 49 -0.74 0.65 -3.50
N ILE A 50 -1.86 0.38 -2.84
CA ILE A 50 -2.47 -0.94 -2.77
C ILE A 50 -3.77 -0.84 -3.57
N LYS A 51 -3.84 -1.52 -4.70
CA LYS A 51 -5.05 -1.61 -5.52
C LYS A 51 -5.73 -2.94 -5.28
N ILE A 52 -6.98 -2.91 -4.83
CA ILE A 52 -7.84 -4.08 -4.65
C ILE A 52 -8.48 -4.41 -6.00
N ILE A 53 -8.41 -5.68 -6.41
CA ILE A 53 -9.06 -6.16 -7.63
C ILE A 53 -10.46 -6.62 -7.29
N ASP A 54 -11.43 -6.20 -8.10
CA ASP A 54 -12.86 -6.43 -7.92
C ASP A 54 -13.34 -6.10 -6.48
N PRO A 55 -13.29 -4.83 -6.03
CA PRO A 55 -13.64 -4.43 -4.66
C PRO A 55 -15.00 -4.97 -4.20
N GLU A 56 -15.97 -5.05 -5.11
CA GLU A 56 -17.30 -5.63 -4.89
C GLU A 56 -17.29 -7.10 -4.46
N LYS A 57 -16.34 -7.91 -4.95
CA LYS A 57 -16.16 -9.31 -4.52
C LYS A 57 -15.42 -9.43 -3.19
N ARG A 58 -14.57 -8.45 -2.86
CA ARG A 58 -13.73 -8.46 -1.66
C ARG A 58 -14.38 -7.82 -0.45
N ALA A 59 -15.38 -6.97 -0.67
CA ALA A 59 -16.16 -6.30 0.37
C ALA A 59 -15.33 -5.63 1.49
N ILE A 60 -14.08 -5.23 1.22
CA ILE A 60 -13.20 -4.62 2.23
C ILE A 60 -13.68 -3.19 2.47
N LYS A 61 -14.04 -2.90 3.71
CA LYS A 61 -14.37 -1.55 4.20
C LYS A 61 -13.42 -1.16 5.31
N GLU A 62 -13.26 0.14 5.52
CA GLU A 62 -12.49 0.66 6.66
C GLU A 62 -13.08 0.25 8.01
N THR A 63 -14.41 0.09 8.04
CA THR A 63 -15.17 -0.29 9.22
C THR A 63 -15.25 -1.81 9.43
N SER A 64 -14.77 -2.61 8.47
CA SER A 64 -14.76 -4.06 8.60
C SER A 64 -13.82 -4.49 9.74
N GLU A 65 -14.31 -5.32 10.65
CA GLU A 65 -13.53 -5.75 11.82
C GLU A 65 -12.21 -6.44 11.42
N ASP A 66 -12.24 -7.26 10.38
CA ASP A 66 -11.04 -7.92 9.85
C ASP A 66 -10.02 -6.93 9.30
N PHE A 67 -10.48 -5.90 8.60
CA PHE A 67 -9.59 -4.85 8.10
C PHE A 67 -8.94 -4.09 9.25
N ILE A 68 -9.72 -3.69 10.25
CA ILE A 68 -9.22 -2.99 11.44
C ILE A 68 -8.21 -3.87 12.19
N ARG A 69 -8.56 -5.13 12.45
CA ARG A 69 -7.74 -6.04 13.26
C ARG A 69 -6.47 -6.47 12.55
N VAL A 70 -6.57 -6.89 11.29
CA VAL A 70 -5.44 -7.47 10.54
C VAL A 70 -4.57 -6.38 9.92
N PHE A 71 -5.17 -5.37 9.30
CA PHE A 71 -4.42 -4.38 8.54
C PHE A 71 -4.09 -3.13 9.37
N LEU A 72 -5.07 -2.48 9.99
CA LEU A 72 -4.80 -1.25 10.77
C LEU A 72 -3.96 -1.56 12.02
N LYS A 73 -4.45 -2.42 12.90
CA LYS A 73 -3.74 -2.79 14.13
C LYS A 73 -2.53 -3.67 13.88
N GLY A 74 -2.61 -4.55 12.87
CA GLY A 74 -1.55 -5.51 12.56
C GLY A 74 -0.35 -4.91 11.82
N ALA A 75 -0.54 -3.85 11.04
CA ALA A 75 0.52 -3.15 10.30
C ALA A 75 0.57 -1.65 10.63
N LEU A 76 -0.46 -0.90 10.27
CA LEU A 76 -0.35 0.57 10.14
C LEU A 76 -0.09 1.29 11.47
N ILE A 77 -0.72 0.87 12.56
CA ILE A 77 -0.48 1.47 13.89
C ILE A 77 0.98 1.26 14.30
N LYS A 78 1.51 0.05 14.16
CA LYS A 78 2.90 -0.28 14.51
C LYS A 78 3.92 0.51 13.70
N ILE A 79 3.60 0.78 12.44
CA ILE A 79 4.44 1.61 11.58
C ILE A 79 4.34 3.07 12.02
N LYS A 80 3.13 3.58 12.26
CA LYS A 80 2.88 4.96 12.68
C LYS A 80 3.51 5.31 14.04
N ASP A 81 3.57 4.36 14.97
CA ASP A 81 4.21 4.56 16.28
C ASP A 81 5.70 4.88 16.14
N ASN A 82 6.37 4.33 15.12
CA ASN A 82 7.79 4.57 14.83
C ASN A 82 8.00 5.65 13.75
N ASN A 83 6.93 6.04 13.06
CA ASN A 83 6.94 7.01 11.98
C ASN A 83 5.64 7.85 11.99
N PRO A 84 5.56 8.89 12.85
CA PRO A 84 4.35 9.70 13.01
C PRO A 84 3.92 10.45 11.75
N ASN A 85 4.85 10.70 10.82
CA ASN A 85 4.62 11.42 9.57
C ASN A 85 3.98 10.54 8.50
N MET A 86 3.83 9.22 8.72
CA MET A 86 3.12 8.33 7.82
C MET A 86 1.67 8.77 7.66
N SER A 87 1.24 8.94 6.41
CA SER A 87 -0.16 9.24 6.08
C SER A 87 -0.82 8.07 5.36
N LEU A 88 -2.14 8.02 5.47
CA LEU A 88 -2.99 6.96 4.96
C LEU A 88 -4.24 7.59 4.36
N ASN A 89 -4.47 7.33 3.08
CA ASN A 89 -5.65 7.76 2.34
C ASN A 89 -6.32 6.57 1.67
N TYR A 90 -7.61 6.70 1.42
CA TYR A 90 -8.45 5.69 0.79
C TYR A 90 -9.21 6.31 -0.38
N ASP A 91 -9.26 5.56 -1.48
CA ASP A 91 -10.18 5.82 -2.57
C ASP A 91 -11.24 4.72 -2.57
N TYR A 92 -12.51 5.11 -2.65
CA TYR A 92 -13.63 4.19 -2.57
C TYR A 92 -14.22 3.87 -3.94
N PHE A 93 -14.65 2.62 -4.10
CA PHE A 93 -15.23 2.12 -5.32
C PHE A 93 -16.60 2.75 -5.58
N LYS A 94 -16.73 3.52 -6.67
CA LYS A 94 -18.01 4.03 -7.21
C LYS A 94 -18.96 4.67 -6.18
N GLY A 95 -18.42 5.41 -5.21
CA GLY A 95 -19.22 6.06 -4.16
C GLY A 95 -19.82 5.12 -3.12
N THR A 96 -19.33 3.88 -3.05
CA THR A 96 -19.62 2.93 -1.97
C THR A 96 -18.64 3.12 -0.80
N GLU A 97 -18.78 2.35 0.27
CA GLU A 97 -17.81 2.27 1.36
C GLU A 97 -16.69 1.25 1.09
N LEU A 98 -16.71 0.59 -0.07
CA LEU A 98 -15.73 -0.44 -0.42
C LEU A 98 -14.43 0.24 -0.84
N ILE A 99 -13.33 -0.19 -0.26
CA ILE A 99 -12.01 0.32 -0.59
C ILE A 99 -11.60 -0.19 -1.97
N GLU A 100 -11.32 0.72 -2.89
CA GLU A 100 -10.70 0.40 -4.19
C GLU A 100 -9.18 0.51 -4.11
N GLN A 101 -8.70 1.56 -3.44
CA GLN A 101 -7.29 1.85 -3.32
C GLN A 101 -6.93 2.35 -1.92
N ILE A 102 -5.76 1.92 -1.44
CA ILE A 102 -5.13 2.45 -0.23
C ILE A 102 -3.82 3.11 -0.64
N ILE A 103 -3.62 4.36 -0.24
CA ILE A 103 -2.41 5.11 -0.50
C ILE A 103 -1.74 5.41 0.83
N ILE A 104 -0.51 4.93 0.99
CA ILE A 104 0.32 5.17 2.16
C ILE A 104 1.51 6.01 1.71
N THR A 105 1.79 7.11 2.39
CA THR A 105 2.96 7.95 2.08
C THR A 105 3.83 8.20 3.30
N ASN A 106 5.05 8.69 3.06
CA ASN A 106 6.10 8.83 4.06
C ASN A 106 6.46 7.49 4.70
N LEU A 107 6.46 6.41 3.91
CA LEU A 107 6.98 5.12 4.36
C LEU A 107 8.50 5.23 4.57
N GLY A 108 9.01 4.66 5.66
CA GLY A 108 10.39 4.87 6.11
C GLY A 108 11.35 3.75 5.69
N SER A 109 10.84 2.58 5.29
CA SER A 109 11.71 1.45 4.95
C SER A 109 11.03 0.35 4.14
N ILE A 110 11.86 -0.48 3.49
CA ILE A 110 11.41 -1.73 2.85
C ILE A 110 10.76 -2.70 3.83
N LYS A 111 11.18 -2.71 5.11
CA LYS A 111 10.62 -3.58 6.15
C LYS A 111 9.16 -3.24 6.43
N GLU A 112 8.82 -1.95 6.42
CA GLU A 112 7.42 -1.50 6.56
C GLU A 112 6.59 -1.94 5.35
N TYR A 113 7.16 -1.88 4.14
CA TYR A 113 6.51 -2.38 2.93
C TYR A 113 6.28 -3.91 3.00
N ASP A 114 7.23 -4.65 3.55
CA ASP A 114 7.09 -6.09 3.79
C ASP A 114 5.97 -6.42 4.78
N ILE A 115 5.87 -5.65 5.87
CA ILE A 115 4.79 -5.78 6.86
C ILE A 115 3.42 -5.51 6.20
N ILE A 116 3.31 -4.42 5.44
CA ILE A 116 2.09 -4.06 4.69
C ILE A 116 1.70 -5.20 3.74
N THR A 117 2.66 -5.69 2.95
CA THR A 117 2.45 -6.80 2.02
C THR A 117 1.95 -8.05 2.75
N SER A 118 2.57 -8.40 3.86
CA SER A 118 2.22 -9.57 4.67
C SER A 118 0.80 -9.46 5.22
N LYS A 119 0.42 -8.30 5.77
CA LYS A 119 -0.93 -8.10 6.33
C LYS A 119 -2.02 -8.02 5.27
N MET A 120 -1.74 -7.47 4.10
CA MET A 120 -2.68 -7.58 2.97
C MET A 120 -2.89 -9.04 2.55
N ARG A 121 -1.83 -9.85 2.53
CA ARG A 121 -1.96 -11.27 2.22
C ARG A 121 -2.79 -12.01 3.25
N GLU A 122 -2.60 -11.72 4.54
CA GLU A 122 -3.37 -12.32 5.63
C GLU A 122 -4.86 -11.93 5.54
N LEU A 123 -5.14 -10.64 5.31
CA LEU A 123 -6.51 -10.12 5.16
C LEU A 123 -7.24 -10.84 4.02
N LEU A 124 -6.61 -10.92 2.85
CA LEU A 124 -7.20 -11.51 1.65
C LEU A 124 -7.26 -13.04 1.68
N ALA A 125 -6.46 -13.71 2.52
CA ALA A 125 -6.56 -15.16 2.71
C ALA A 125 -7.78 -15.56 3.56
N LYS A 126 -8.20 -14.71 4.52
CA LYS A 126 -9.36 -14.98 5.36
C LYS A 126 -10.68 -14.86 4.61
N GLU A 127 -10.80 -13.88 3.71
CA GLU A 127 -11.91 -13.73 2.76
C GLU A 127 -12.25 -15.04 2.03
N ILE A 128 -11.21 -15.77 1.59
CA ILE A 128 -11.33 -17.05 0.86
C ILE A 128 -11.85 -18.18 1.78
N SER A 129 -11.60 -18.07 3.10
CA SER A 129 -11.99 -19.09 4.08
C SER A 129 -13.46 -18.98 4.50
N SER A 130 -14.05 -17.78 4.40
CA SER A 130 -15.43 -17.48 4.81
C SER A 130 -16.49 -17.88 3.77
N HIS A 131 -16.07 -18.28 2.57
CA HIS A 131 -16.94 -18.64 1.44
C HIS A 131 -16.98 -20.16 1.15
N ASN A 132 -16.51 -20.99 2.09
CA ASN A 132 -16.64 -22.46 2.05
C ASN A 132 -17.63 -22.97 3.08
#